data_AF-A0A7S3PT38-F1
#
_entry.id   AF-A0A7S3PT38-F1
#
_cell.length_a   1.000
_cell.length_b   1.000
_cell.length_c   1.000
_cell.angle_alpha   90.00
_cell.angle_beta   90.00
_cell.angle_gamma   90.00
#
_symmetry.space_group_name_H-M   'P 1'
#
loop_
_entity.id
_entity.type
_entity.pdbx_description
1 polymer ?
#
loop_
_entity_poly.entity_id
_entity_poly.type
_entity_poly.pdbx_seq_one_letter_code
_entity_poly.pdbx_strand_id
1 'polypeptide(L)'
;MVLRAVYHALLGFAERRLAFSAGKSHESYVGMGITKPHVWNARAGFLDLDLNFHMNNASYLYCAELARWHLSAKNGLLGTALKNRWLFMVGSQSMRYRRAIPP
;
A
#
# COMPACT_ATOMS: atom_id res chain seq x y z
N MET A 1 -11.44 -7.65 2.39
CA MET A 1 -10.99 -6.28 2.11
C MET A 1 -10.30 -5.63 3.32
N VAL A 2 -11.04 -5.38 4.40
CA VAL A 2 -10.54 -4.65 5.59
C VAL A 2 -9.37 -5.35 6.29
N LEU A 3 -9.44 -6.67 6.48
CA LEU A 3 -8.38 -7.42 7.17
C LEU A 3 -7.01 -7.32 6.48
N ARG A 4 -6.96 -7.39 5.14
CA ARG A 4 -5.70 -7.22 4.38
C ARG A 4 -5.20 -5.79 4.46
N ALA A 5 -6.09 -4.79 4.44
CA ALA A 5 -5.70 -3.39 4.61
C ALA A 5 -5.08 -3.13 5.99
N VAL A 6 -5.72 -3.62 7.05
CA VAL A 6 -5.19 -3.55 8.43
C VAL A 6 -3.86 -4.29 8.53
N TYR A 7 -3.76 -5.50 7.98
CA TYR A 7 -2.52 -6.27 7.96
C TYR A 7 -1.37 -5.52 7.29
N HIS A 8 -1.59 -4.96 6.09
CA HIS A 8 -0.54 -4.23 5.38
C HIS A 8 -0.22 -2.87 6.02
N ALA A 9 -1.17 -2.21 6.67
CA ALA A 9 -0.90 -1.04 7.50
C ALA A 9 -0.02 -1.40 8.72
N LEU A 10 -0.34 -2.50 9.42
CA LEU A 10 0.46 -2.99 10.54
C LEU A 10 1.87 -3.40 10.10
N LEU A 11 2.01 -4.07 8.96
CA LEU A 11 3.31 -4.38 8.37
C LEU A 11 4.13 -3.12 8.08
N GLY A 12 3.56 -2.13 7.39
CA GLY A 12 4.25 -0.88 7.09
C GLY A 12 4.69 -0.14 8.36
N PHE A 13 3.87 -0.18 9.41
CA PHE A 13 4.21 0.36 10.72
C PHE A 13 5.34 -0.43 11.41
N ALA A 14 5.30 -1.76 11.36
CA ALA A 14 6.34 -2.62 11.91
C ALA A 14 7.69 -2.39 11.21
N GLU A 15 7.70 -2.34 9.87
CA GLU A 15 8.89 -2.02 9.08
C GLU A 15 9.49 -0.66 9.48
N ARG A 16 8.63 0.35 9.66
CA ARG A 16 9.05 1.67 10.13
C ARG A 16 9.70 1.60 11.51
N ARG A 17 9.09 0.87 12.45
CA ARG A 17 9.62 0.69 13.82
C ARG A 17 10.97 -0.05 13.82
N LEU A 18 11.08 -1.13 13.05
CA LEU A 18 12.32 -1.89 12.90
C LEU A 18 13.43 -1.03 12.30
N ALA A 19 13.12 -0.22 11.30
CA ALA A 19 14.08 0.71 10.71
C ALA A 19 14.58 1.78 11.69
N PHE A 20 13.71 2.33 12.55
CA PHE A 20 14.15 3.24 13.62
C PHE A 20 15.00 2.54 14.67
N SER A 21 14.64 1.30 15.04
CA SER A 21 15.46 0.48 15.95
C SER A 21 16.86 0.22 15.37
N ALA A 22 16.96 0.04 14.05
CA ALA A 22 18.21 -0.09 13.31
C ALA A 22 18.95 1.24 13.06
N GLY A 23 18.52 2.35 13.67
CA GLY A 23 19.19 3.65 13.59
C GLY A 23 18.88 4.50 12.36
N LYS A 24 17.89 4.14 11.53
CA LYS A 24 17.49 5.00 10.40
C LYS A 24 16.84 6.29 10.90
N SER A 25 17.30 7.43 10.39
CA SER A 25 16.73 8.73 10.71
C SER A 25 15.41 8.98 9.95
N HIS A 26 14.65 9.96 10.43
CA HIS A 26 13.41 10.42 9.78
C HIS A 26 13.64 10.89 8.33
N GLU A 27 14.83 11.41 8.00
CA GLU A 27 15.19 11.87 6.65
C GLU A 27 15.08 10.76 5.59
N SER A 28 15.28 9.51 6.00
CA SER A 28 15.18 8.37 5.09
C SER A 28 13.79 8.22 4.46
N TYR A 29 12.74 8.69 5.15
CA TYR A 29 11.34 8.64 4.70
C TYR A 29 10.85 9.91 4.01
N VAL A 30 11.63 11.00 4.06
CA VAL A 30 11.27 12.25 3.38
C VAL A 30 11.18 12.01 1.88
N GLY A 31 10.04 12.38 1.31
CA GLY A 31 9.73 12.21 -0.11
C GLY A 31 9.30 10.79 -0.52
N MET A 32 9.18 9.84 0.40
CA MET A 32 8.69 8.49 0.08
C MET A 32 7.24 8.52 -0.42
N GLY A 33 7.02 8.01 -1.64
CA GLY A 33 5.74 8.04 -2.34
C GLY A 33 5.55 9.25 -3.26
N ILE A 34 6.49 10.21 -3.26
CA ILE A 34 6.45 11.40 -4.13
C ILE A 34 7.73 11.46 -4.98
N THR A 35 8.89 11.64 -4.33
CA THR A 35 10.20 11.70 -4.99
C THR A 35 10.94 10.37 -4.97
N LYS A 36 10.74 9.58 -3.90
CA LYS A 36 11.32 8.24 -3.75
C LYS A 36 10.21 7.21 -3.94
N PRO A 37 10.34 6.27 -4.88
CA PRO A 37 9.31 5.27 -5.11
C PRO A 37 9.16 4.34 -3.89
N HIS A 38 7.92 4.07 -3.50
CA HIS A 38 7.61 3.00 -2.56
C HIS A 38 7.28 1.75 -3.36
N VAL A 39 8.02 0.67 -3.10
CA VAL A 39 7.79 -0.63 -3.74
C VAL A 39 7.07 -1.51 -2.74
N TRP A 40 5.90 -1.99 -3.15
CA TRP A 40 5.12 -2.99 -2.43
C TRP A 40 4.99 -4.24 -3.30
N ASN A 41 5.40 -5.38 -2.76
CA ASN A 41 5.36 -6.65 -3.45
C ASN A 41 4.22 -7.51 -2.90
N ALA A 42 3.43 -8.07 -3.80
CA ALA A 42 2.34 -8.98 -3.48
C ALA A 42 2.21 -10.04 -4.58
N ARG A 43 1.60 -11.18 -4.23
CA ARG A 43 1.19 -12.22 -5.18
C ARG A 43 -0.31 -12.13 -5.41
N ALA A 44 -0.76 -12.48 -6.61
CA ALA A 44 -2.18 -12.62 -6.89
C ALA A 44 -2.71 -13.84 -6.13
N GLY A 45 -3.61 -13.61 -5.18
CA GLY A 45 -4.27 -14.70 -4.46
C GLY A 45 -5.40 -15.31 -5.30
N PHE A 46 -5.88 -16.48 -4.88
CA PHE A 46 -7.04 -17.13 -5.51
C PHE A 46 -8.27 -16.21 -5.59
N LEU A 47 -8.50 -15.41 -4.54
CA LEU A 47 -9.60 -14.44 -4.47
C LEU A 47 -9.39 -13.17 -5.31
N ASP A 48 -8.18 -12.98 -5.85
CA ASP A 48 -7.86 -11.83 -6.68
C ASP A 48 -8.06 -12.14 -8.19
N LEU A 49 -8.32 -13.40 -8.54
CA LEU A 49 -8.53 -13.89 -9.91
C LEU A 49 -10.01 -13.84 -10.32
N ASP A 50 -10.25 -13.75 -11.62
CA ASP A 50 -11.56 -13.99 -12.22
C ASP A 50 -11.66 -15.36 -12.90
N LEU A 51 -12.81 -15.63 -13.55
CA LEU A 51 -13.08 -16.89 -14.26
C LEU A 51 -12.11 -17.17 -15.41
N ASN A 52 -11.43 -16.14 -15.93
CA ASN A 52 -10.44 -16.29 -17.00
C ASN A 52 -9.04 -16.60 -16.45
N PHE A 53 -8.92 -16.91 -15.15
CA PHE A 53 -7.66 -17.23 -14.47
C PHE A 53 -6.60 -16.14 -14.60
N HIS A 54 -7.02 -14.88 -14.65
CA HIS A 54 -6.13 -13.74 -14.52
C HIS A 54 -6.61 -12.82 -13.41
N MET A 55 -5.73 -11.92 -12.97
CA MET A 55 -6.10 -10.95 -11.95
C MET A 55 -7.27 -10.08 -12.48
N ASN A 56 -8.34 -9.98 -11.69
CA ASN A 56 -9.51 -9.19 -12.02
C ASN A 56 -9.14 -7.69 -12.05
N ASN A 57 -9.74 -6.91 -12.96
CA ASN A 57 -9.62 -5.45 -13.04
C ASN A 57 -9.80 -4.74 -11.68
N ALA A 58 -10.79 -5.17 -10.88
CA ALA A 58 -11.03 -4.63 -9.54
C ALA A 58 -9.89 -4.95 -8.56
N SER A 59 -9.24 -6.11 -8.72
CA SER A 59 -8.13 -6.53 -7.87
C SER A 59 -6.88 -5.67 -8.08
N TYR A 60 -6.65 -5.11 -9.28
CA TYR A 60 -5.55 -4.13 -9.49
C TYR A 60 -5.72 -2.88 -8.63
N LEU A 61 -6.93 -2.32 -8.61
CA LEU A 61 -7.28 -1.17 -7.78
C LEU A 61 -7.13 -1.49 -6.30
N TYR A 62 -7.59 -2.67 -5.92
CA TYR A 62 -7.48 -3.14 -4.55
C TYR A 62 -6.01 -3.33 -4.11
N CYS A 63 -5.16 -3.90 -4.96
CA CYS A 63 -3.72 -3.99 -4.72
C CYS A 63 -3.08 -2.60 -4.57
N ALA A 64 -3.44 -1.63 -5.41
CA ALA A 64 -2.95 -0.26 -5.29
C ALA A 64 -3.39 0.40 -3.97
N GLU A 65 -4.61 0.11 -3.49
CA GLU A 65 -5.11 0.56 -2.19
C GLU A 65 -4.29 -0.06 -1.04
N LEU A 66 -4.04 -1.37 -1.07
CA LEU A 66 -3.23 -2.06 -0.06
C LEU A 66 -1.80 -1.50 0.01
N ALA A 67 -1.19 -1.23 -1.14
CA ALA A 67 0.11 -0.57 -1.23
C ALA A 67 0.08 0.82 -0.56
N ARG A 68 -1.02 1.57 -0.73
CA ARG A 68 -1.19 2.91 -0.13
C ARG A 68 -1.34 2.86 1.38
N TRP A 69 -2.08 1.88 1.92
CA TRP A 69 -2.17 1.65 3.37
C TRP A 69 -0.81 1.27 3.96
N HIS A 70 -0.03 0.45 3.26
CA HIS A 70 1.33 0.13 3.66
C HIS A 70 2.24 1.35 3.63
N LEU A 71 2.21 2.13 2.55
CA LEU A 71 2.99 3.37 2.39
C LEU A 71 2.68 4.38 3.50
N SER A 72 1.40 4.66 3.73
CA SER A 72 0.98 5.67 4.71
C SER A 72 1.37 5.28 6.13
N ALA A 73 1.33 3.99 6.46
CA ALA A 73 1.85 3.50 7.74
C ALA A 73 3.39 3.62 7.83
N LYS A 74 4.10 3.30 6.74
CA LYS A 74 5.56 3.27 6.67
C LYS A 74 6.21 4.65 6.72
N ASN A 75 5.64 5.64 6.03
CA ASN A 75 6.15 7.02 6.07
C ASN A 75 5.61 7.83 7.26
N GLY A 76 4.68 7.27 8.04
CA GLY A 76 4.09 7.90 9.22
C GLY A 76 2.86 8.78 8.95
N LEU A 77 2.46 8.96 7.68
CA LEU A 77 1.27 9.72 7.30
C LEU A 77 0.00 9.19 7.96
N LEU A 78 -0.14 7.86 8.09
CA LEU A 78 -1.28 7.23 8.73
C LEU A 78 -1.40 7.63 10.21
N GLY A 79 -0.28 7.70 10.92
CA GLY A 79 -0.26 8.14 12.33
C GLY A 79 -0.67 9.61 12.47
N THR A 80 -0.18 10.48 11.58
CA THR A 80 -0.58 11.89 11.53
C THR A 80 -2.07 12.04 11.19
N ALA A 81 -2.56 11.28 10.21
CA ALA A 81 -3.97 11.29 9.84
C ALA A 81 -4.88 10.87 11.00
N LEU A 82 -4.54 9.79 11.71
CA LEU A 82 -5.29 9.34 12.89
C LEU A 82 -5.28 10.39 14.02
N LYS A 83 -4.11 10.99 14.31
CA LYS A 83 -3.99 12.05 15.33
C LYS A 83 -4.88 13.25 15.02
N ASN A 84 -4.95 13.64 13.75
CA ASN A 84 -5.72 14.79 13.29
C ASN A 84 -7.16 14.43 12.87
N ARG A 85 -7.58 13.17 13.00
CA ARG A 85 -8.89 12.67 12.57
C ARG A 85 -9.17 12.91 11.07
N TRP A 86 -8.13 12.81 10.26
CA TRP A 86 -8.24 12.89 8.81
C TRP A 86 -8.57 11.54 8.20
N LEU A 87 -9.41 11.58 7.16
CA LEU A 87 -9.75 10.42 6.35
C LEU A 87 -9.14 10.61 4.96
N PHE A 88 -8.53 9.56 4.43
CA PHE A 88 -8.07 9.55 3.03
C PHE A 88 -9.26 9.28 2.12
N MET A 89 -9.50 10.18 1.17
CA MET A 89 -10.51 10.01 0.14
C MET A 89 -9.85 10.02 -1.24
N VAL A 90 -10.13 9.01 -2.05
CA VAL A 90 -9.68 8.96 -3.44
C VAL A 90 -10.68 9.76 -4.28
N GLY A 91 -10.26 10.92 -4.80
CA GLY A 91 -11.10 11.77 -5.65
C GLY A 91 -11.19 11.29 -7.10
N SER A 92 -10.09 10.75 -7.64
CA SER A 92 -10.04 10.21 -9.00
C SER A 92 -8.93 9.16 -9.09
N GLN A 93 -9.09 8.23 -10.02
CA GLN A 93 -8.11 7.22 -10.36
C GLN A 93 -8.15 6.93 -11.86
N SER A 94 -6.98 6.72 -12.44
CA SER A 94 -6.85 6.27 -13.82
C SER A 94 -5.87 5.11 -13.86
N MET A 95 -6.27 4.02 -14.49
CA MET A 95 -5.44 2.83 -14.68
C MET A 95 -5.47 2.39 -16.13
N ARG A 96 -4.29 2.10 -16.67
CA ARG A 96 -4.13 1.52 -18.01
C ARG A 96 -3.54 0.13 -17.89
N TYR A 97 -4.33 -0.86 -18.25
CA TYR A 97 -3.89 -2.26 -18.29
C TYR A 97 -3.05 -2.50 -19.54
N ARG A 98 -1.83 -3.01 -19.36
CA ARG A 98 -0.90 -3.33 -20.47
C ARG A 98 -0.75 -4.82 -20.71
N ARG A 99 -0.74 -5.61 -19.64
CA ARG A 99 -0.54 -7.06 -19.68
C ARG A 99 -1.32 -7.69 -18.52
N ALA A 100 -1.92 -8.85 -18.77
CA ALA A 100 -2.58 -9.65 -17.73
C ALA A 100 -1.54 -10.24 -16.76
N ILE A 101 -1.85 -10.19 -15.47
CA ILE A 101 -1.04 -10.81 -14.41
C ILE A 101 -1.59 -12.21 -14.13
N PRO A 102 -0.80 -13.27 -14.39
CA PRO A 102 -1.16 -14.63 -14.01
C PRO A 102 -0.98 -14.85 -12.49
N PRO A 103 -1.62 -15.88 -11.91
CA PRO A 103 -1.43 -16.28 -10.52
C PRO A 103 0.02 -16.65 -10.15
#